data_AF-A0A7K1FI77-F1
#
_entry.id   AF-A0A7K1FI77-F1
#
_cell.length_a   1.000
_cell.length_b   1.000
_cell.length_c   1.000
_cell.angle_alpha   90.00
_cell.angle_beta   90.00
_cell.angle_gamma   90.00
#
_symmetry.space_group_name_H-M   'P 1'
#
loop_
_entity.id
_entity.type
_entity.pdbx_description
1 polymer ?
#
loop_
_entity_poly.entity_id
_entity_poly.type
_entity_poly.pdbx_seq_one_letter_code
_entity_poly.pdbx_strand_id
1 'polypeptide(L)'
;MHFWSQTSVLAVAIVATVVLLSPLWLRGAVREPSGVLDALRGAATTYVLITLVLFATLLGGGYGSTSSLWMHLLVPLAALADWLLLGTGPRRMPVWVPVTWMVIPLVYLPFYISASERRPLYRFLDPDAGDFLTWVVMLFLAFLVAGYLVWGAGRLRLGTGRSTPATPRQTVRS
;
A
#
# COMPACT_ATOMS: atom_id res chain seq x y z
N MET A 1 -5.58 17.82 -10.53
CA MET A 1 -6.00 16.48 -10.05
C MET A 1 -4.98 15.37 -10.29
N HIS A 2 -3.94 15.54 -11.14
CA HIS A 2 -3.18 14.39 -11.64
C HIS A 2 -1.99 13.92 -10.79
N PHE A 3 -1.38 14.77 -9.96
CA PHE A 3 -0.03 14.48 -9.48
C PHE A 3 0.02 13.33 -8.44
N TRP A 4 -0.80 13.35 -7.38
CA TRP A 4 -0.81 12.28 -6.37
C TRP A 4 -1.30 10.94 -6.92
N SER A 5 -2.35 10.95 -7.75
CA SER A 5 -2.83 9.75 -8.43
C SER A 5 -1.76 9.17 -9.36
N GLN A 6 -1.01 10.03 -10.08
CA GLN A 6 0.11 9.59 -10.90
C GLN A 6 1.24 9.01 -10.06
N THR A 7 1.63 9.65 -8.95
CA THR A 7 2.69 9.14 -8.07
C THR A 7 2.34 7.78 -7.46
N SER A 8 1.11 7.61 -6.97
CA SER A 8 0.65 6.35 -6.37
C SER A 8 0.54 5.22 -7.39
N VAL A 9 0.00 5.49 -8.59
CA VAL A 9 -0.06 4.52 -9.69
C VAL A 9 1.35 4.20 -10.23
N LEU A 10 2.22 5.20 -10.35
CA LEU A 10 3.62 5.01 -10.76
C LEU A 10 4.38 4.14 -9.74
N ALA A 11 4.17 4.36 -8.44
CA ALA A 11 4.77 3.53 -7.40
C ALA A 11 4.35 2.05 -7.55
N VAL A 12 3.05 1.79 -7.78
CA VAL A 12 2.57 0.43 -8.09
C VAL A 12 3.19 -0.12 -9.36
N ALA A 13 3.22 0.67 -10.44
CA ALA A 13 3.77 0.23 -11.72
C ALA A 13 5.26 -0.14 -11.59
N ILE A 14 6.07 0.72 -10.95
CA ILE A 14 7.49 0.46 -10.71
C ILE A 14 7.66 -0.81 -9.88
N VAL A 15 6.94 -0.95 -8.77
CA VAL A 15 7.06 -2.12 -7.90
C VAL A 15 6.63 -3.39 -8.63
N ALA A 16 5.52 -3.36 -9.36
CA ALA A 16 5.03 -4.49 -10.15
C ALA A 16 6.04 -4.87 -11.26
N THR A 17 6.61 -3.90 -11.97
CA THR A 17 7.63 -4.13 -12.98
C THR A 17 8.89 -4.74 -12.36
N VAL A 18 9.37 -4.22 -11.22
CA VAL A 18 10.54 -4.78 -10.52
C VAL A 18 10.29 -6.22 -10.08
N VAL A 19 9.10 -6.52 -9.54
CA VAL A 19 8.71 -7.88 -9.14
C VAL A 19 8.66 -8.79 -10.38
N LEU A 20 8.01 -8.38 -11.46
CA LEU A 20 7.85 -9.17 -12.67
C LEU A 20 9.19 -9.45 -13.39
N LEU A 21 10.11 -8.47 -13.38
CA LEU A 21 11.43 -8.60 -14.02
C LEU A 21 12.49 -9.25 -13.12
N SER A 22 12.28 -9.27 -11.80
CA SER A 22 13.20 -9.91 -10.85
C SER A 22 13.59 -11.36 -11.20
N PRO A 23 12.71 -12.26 -11.65
CA PRO A 23 13.11 -13.61 -12.03
C PRO A 23 13.97 -13.67 -13.30
N LEU A 24 13.86 -12.69 -14.20
CA LEU A 24 14.66 -12.61 -15.43
C LEU A 24 16.10 -12.19 -15.15
N TRP A 25 16.31 -11.31 -14.18
CA TRP A 25 17.64 -10.88 -13.74
C TRP A 25 18.32 -11.89 -12.82
N LEU A 26 17.54 -12.64 -12.02
CA LEU A 26 18.06 -13.58 -11.03
C LEU A 26 18.24 -15.02 -11.54
N ARG A 27 18.13 -15.25 -12.87
CA ARG A 27 18.41 -16.53 -13.57
C ARG A 27 17.99 -17.78 -12.76
N GLY A 28 16.70 -17.91 -12.48
CA GLY A 28 16.13 -19.16 -11.94
C GLY A 28 16.30 -19.39 -10.44
N ALA A 29 16.98 -18.50 -9.70
CA ALA A 29 16.82 -18.47 -8.26
C ALA A 29 15.50 -17.75 -7.95
N VAL A 30 14.39 -18.50 -7.86
CA VAL A 30 13.16 -18.05 -7.17
C VAL A 30 13.53 -17.89 -5.70
N ARG A 31 14.31 -16.86 -5.37
CA ARG A 31 14.50 -16.40 -4.01
C ARG A 31 13.15 -15.86 -3.59
N GLU A 32 12.66 -16.34 -2.45
CA GLU A 32 11.53 -15.71 -1.77
C GLU A 32 11.72 -14.19 -1.82
N PRO A 33 10.68 -13.41 -2.19
CA PRO A 33 10.75 -11.96 -2.25
C PRO A 33 11.49 -11.44 -1.01
N SER A 34 12.57 -10.68 -1.24
CA SER A 34 13.35 -10.13 -0.12
C SER A 34 12.41 -9.27 0.73
N GLY A 35 12.62 -9.22 2.06
CA GLY A 35 11.74 -8.47 2.96
C GLY A 35 11.56 -6.99 2.59
N VAL A 36 12.47 -6.43 1.78
CA VAL A 36 12.36 -5.09 1.19
C VAL A 36 11.32 -5.04 0.06
N LEU A 37 11.28 -6.02 -0.85
CA LEU A 37 10.28 -6.05 -1.93
C LEU A 37 8.87 -6.22 -1.38
N ASP A 38 8.69 -7.06 -0.37
CA ASP A 38 7.41 -7.17 0.33
C ASP A 38 7.04 -5.86 1.03
N ALA A 39 8.01 -5.14 1.60
CA ALA A 39 7.74 -3.84 2.18
C ALA A 39 7.33 -2.78 1.14
N LEU A 40 7.97 -2.79 -0.04
CA LEU A 40 7.62 -1.89 -1.14
C LEU A 40 6.24 -2.21 -1.73
N ARG A 41 5.87 -3.49 -1.87
CA ARG A 41 4.52 -3.91 -2.30
C ARG A 41 3.46 -3.46 -1.32
N GLY A 42 3.70 -3.62 -0.01
CA GLY A 42 2.79 -3.16 1.02
C GLY A 42 2.62 -1.64 1.04
N ALA A 43 3.72 -0.89 0.88
CA ALA A 43 3.69 0.57 0.75
C ALA A 43 2.87 1.01 -0.47
N ALA A 44 3.17 0.44 -1.65
CA ALA A 44 2.48 0.76 -2.89
C ALA A 44 0.97 0.46 -2.80
N THR A 45 0.61 -0.70 -2.24
CA THR A 45 -0.79 -1.08 -1.97
C THR A 45 -1.48 -0.07 -1.06
N THR A 46 -0.81 0.35 0.02
CA THR A 46 -1.35 1.37 0.94
C THR A 46 -1.64 2.67 0.23
N TYR A 47 -0.73 3.13 -0.65
CA TYR A 47 -0.91 4.40 -1.37
C TYR A 47 -2.10 4.35 -2.32
N VAL A 48 -2.25 3.28 -3.10
CA VAL A 48 -3.38 3.19 -4.04
C VAL A 48 -4.72 2.93 -3.34
N LEU A 49 -4.73 2.30 -2.17
CA LEU A 49 -5.95 2.19 -1.35
C LEU A 49 -6.39 3.54 -0.80
N ILE A 50 -5.45 4.37 -0.33
CA ILE A 50 -5.79 5.74 0.08
C ILE A 50 -6.29 6.54 -1.12
N THR A 51 -5.67 6.41 -2.30
CA THR A 51 -6.18 7.04 -3.52
C THR A 51 -7.61 6.61 -3.85
N LEU A 52 -7.93 5.31 -3.76
CA LEU A 52 -9.29 4.79 -3.93
C LEU A 52 -10.27 5.44 -2.95
N VAL A 53 -9.93 5.47 -1.65
CA VAL A 53 -10.80 6.03 -0.61
C VAL A 53 -11.01 7.53 -0.80
N LEU A 54 -9.95 8.31 -1.00
CA LEU A 54 -10.06 9.76 -1.21
C LEU A 54 -10.85 10.06 -2.49
N PHE A 55 -10.66 9.27 -3.54
CA PHE A 55 -11.41 9.46 -4.78
C PHE A 55 -12.90 9.20 -4.60
N ALA A 56 -13.25 8.07 -3.95
CA ALA A 56 -14.63 7.67 -3.72
C ALA A 56 -15.37 8.62 -2.76
N THR A 57 -14.67 9.25 -1.82
CA THR A 57 -15.30 10.03 -0.73
C THR A 57 -15.17 11.54 -0.89
N LEU A 58 -13.99 12.05 -1.24
CA LEU A 58 -13.70 13.50 -1.25
C LEU A 58 -13.68 14.11 -2.65
N LEU A 59 -13.52 13.29 -3.70
CA LEU A 59 -13.39 13.76 -5.09
C LEU A 59 -14.60 13.37 -5.97
N GLY A 60 -15.67 12.85 -5.36
CA GLY A 60 -16.98 12.66 -6.00
C GLY A 60 -17.19 11.31 -6.70
N GLY A 61 -16.21 10.39 -6.71
CA GLY A 61 -16.44 8.99 -7.11
C GLY A 61 -16.83 8.75 -8.58
N GLY A 62 -16.52 9.67 -9.50
CA GLY A 62 -16.86 9.54 -10.91
C GLY A 62 -15.97 8.57 -11.69
N TYR A 63 -16.49 7.38 -12.03
CA TYR A 63 -15.77 6.37 -12.83
C TYR A 63 -16.13 6.37 -14.33
N GLY A 64 -16.83 7.40 -14.80
CA GLY A 64 -17.35 7.46 -16.18
C GLY A 64 -16.28 7.55 -17.28
N SER A 65 -15.05 7.97 -16.95
CA SER A 65 -13.93 7.92 -17.90
C SER A 65 -13.07 6.67 -17.66
N THR A 66 -12.65 6.03 -18.75
CA THR A 66 -11.78 4.84 -18.71
C THR A 66 -10.53 5.09 -17.86
N SER A 67 -9.90 6.26 -18.05
CA SER A 67 -8.72 6.69 -17.30
C SER A 67 -8.98 6.76 -15.79
N SER A 68 -10.13 7.30 -15.38
CA SER A 68 -10.54 7.37 -13.97
C SER A 68 -10.83 5.98 -13.38
N LEU A 69 -11.55 5.14 -14.11
CA LEU A 69 -11.83 3.75 -13.70
C LEU A 69 -10.54 2.97 -13.42
N TRP A 70 -9.55 3.07 -14.31
CA TRP A 70 -8.27 2.38 -14.13
C TRP A 70 -7.51 2.88 -12.91
N MET A 71 -7.31 4.19 -12.79
CA MET A 71 -6.46 4.77 -11.75
C MET A 71 -7.09 4.74 -10.36
N HIS A 72 -8.41 4.87 -10.26
CA HIS A 72 -9.10 5.04 -8.98
C HIS A 72 -9.91 3.82 -8.54
N LEU A 73 -9.97 2.75 -9.32
CA LEU A 73 -10.68 1.53 -8.95
C LEU A 73 -9.89 0.26 -9.29
N LEU A 74 -9.62 0.02 -10.58
CA LEU A 74 -9.07 -1.27 -11.01
C LEU A 74 -7.64 -1.50 -10.52
N VAL A 75 -6.74 -0.52 -10.64
CA VAL A 75 -5.36 -0.63 -10.14
C VAL A 75 -5.32 -0.81 -8.61
N PRO A 76 -6.05 0.00 -7.80
CA PRO A 76 -6.14 -0.23 -6.36
C PRO A 76 -6.62 -1.64 -5.98
N LEU A 77 -7.67 -2.14 -6.64
CA LEU A 77 -8.20 -3.47 -6.37
C LEU A 77 -7.23 -4.58 -6.80
N ALA A 78 -6.55 -4.41 -7.92
CA ALA A 78 -5.53 -5.35 -8.40
C ALA A 78 -4.33 -5.39 -7.44
N ALA A 79 -3.85 -4.23 -6.94
CA ALA A 79 -2.77 -4.17 -5.95
C ALA A 79 -3.18 -4.83 -4.63
N LEU A 80 -4.41 -4.60 -4.17
CA LEU A 80 -4.95 -5.28 -3.00
C LEU A 80 -5.04 -6.79 -3.22
N ALA A 81 -5.54 -7.23 -4.38
CA ALA A 81 -5.62 -8.64 -4.72
C ALA A 81 -4.22 -9.28 -4.83
N ASP A 82 -3.24 -8.61 -5.42
CA ASP A 82 -1.84 -9.06 -5.46
C ASP A 82 -1.26 -9.21 -4.04
N TRP A 83 -1.40 -8.18 -3.20
CA TRP A 83 -0.92 -8.20 -1.82
C TRP A 83 -1.52 -9.36 -1.02
N LEU A 84 -2.82 -9.56 -1.19
CA LEU A 84 -3.56 -10.62 -0.53
C LEU A 84 -3.16 -11.98 -1.11
N LEU A 85 -3.33 -12.22 -2.40
CA LEU A 85 -3.24 -13.55 -3.03
C LEU A 85 -1.79 -14.02 -3.28
N LEU A 86 -0.88 -13.10 -3.61
CA LEU A 86 0.47 -13.39 -4.10
C LEU A 86 1.57 -12.90 -3.16
N GLY A 87 1.22 -12.26 -2.04
CA GLY A 87 2.19 -11.91 -1.01
C GLY A 87 2.70 -13.17 -0.31
N THR A 88 4.00 -13.48 -0.44
CA THR A 88 4.72 -14.43 0.44
C THR A 88 4.70 -14.01 1.91
N GLY A 89 4.29 -12.77 2.11
CA GLY A 89 3.55 -12.34 3.27
C GLY A 89 4.48 -11.78 4.34
N PRO A 90 3.98 -10.85 5.17
CA PRO A 90 4.70 -10.20 6.27
C PRO A 90 5.20 -11.15 7.38
N ARG A 91 5.44 -12.44 7.11
CA ARG A 91 5.98 -13.49 8.00
C ARG A 91 7.17 -13.01 8.84
N ARG A 92 7.97 -12.09 8.32
CA ARG A 92 9.15 -11.52 8.99
C ARG A 92 9.13 -10.00 9.07
N MET A 93 8.05 -9.35 8.62
CA MET A 93 7.99 -7.90 8.49
C MET A 93 7.70 -7.26 9.85
N PRO A 94 8.64 -6.50 10.42
CA PRO A 94 8.44 -5.88 11.73
C PRO A 94 7.23 -4.94 11.78
N VAL A 95 6.64 -4.79 12.96
CA VAL A 95 5.46 -3.92 13.21
C VAL A 95 5.73 -2.43 12.98
N TRP A 96 6.99 -2.01 12.95
CA TRP A 96 7.38 -0.63 12.67
C TRP A 96 7.42 -0.32 11.16
N VAL A 97 7.39 -1.32 10.28
CA VAL A 97 7.55 -1.05 8.85
C VAL A 97 6.37 -0.29 8.23
N PRO A 98 5.09 -0.48 8.62
CA PRO A 98 4.01 0.42 8.19
C PRO A 98 4.27 1.91 8.46
N VAL A 99 5.05 2.23 9.51
CA VAL A 99 5.47 3.62 9.79
C VAL A 99 6.43 4.13 8.73
N THR A 100 7.33 3.30 8.20
CA THR A 100 8.26 3.73 7.13
C THR A 100 7.54 4.00 5.82
N TRP A 101 6.38 3.38 5.60
CA TRP A 101 5.55 3.68 4.43
C TRP A 101 5.05 5.12 4.43
N MET A 102 5.11 5.84 5.55
CA MET A 102 4.76 7.27 5.62
C MET A 102 5.81 8.17 4.97
N VAL A 103 6.97 7.65 4.55
CA VAL A 103 8.05 8.46 3.98
C VAL A 103 7.59 9.25 2.74
N ILE A 104 6.84 8.62 1.83
CA ILE A 104 6.38 9.28 0.60
C ILE A 104 5.36 10.39 0.90
N PRO A 105 4.26 10.18 1.65
CA PRO A 105 3.36 11.28 1.98
C PRO A 105 4.04 12.39 2.79
N LEU A 106 5.02 12.05 3.66
CA LEU A 106 5.81 13.04 4.40
C LEU A 106 6.66 13.92 3.49
N VAL A 107 7.38 13.32 2.54
CA VAL A 107 8.20 14.05 1.56
C VAL A 107 7.33 14.81 0.55
N TYR A 108 6.14 14.30 0.24
CA TYR A 108 5.20 14.94 -0.68
C TYR A 108 4.59 16.22 -0.11
N LEU A 109 4.36 16.29 1.20
CA LEU A 109 3.65 17.42 1.81
C LEU A 109 4.34 18.79 1.56
N PRO A 110 5.66 18.97 1.73
CA PRO A 110 6.33 20.22 1.37
C PRO A 110 6.19 20.57 -0.12
N PHE A 111 6.30 19.58 -1.00
CA PHE A 111 6.11 19.79 -2.45
C PHE A 111 4.68 20.22 -2.77
N TYR A 112 3.70 19.60 -2.10
CA TYR A 112 2.29 19.96 -2.22
C TYR A 112 2.03 21.41 -1.80
N ILE A 113 2.58 21.83 -0.64
CA ILE A 113 2.42 23.19 -0.12
C ILE A 113 2.98 24.21 -1.12
N SER A 114 4.22 24.02 -1.59
CA SER A 114 4.84 24.91 -2.58
C SER A 114 4.05 24.95 -3.90
N ALA A 115 3.54 23.82 -4.37
CA ALA A 115 2.71 23.77 -5.57
C ALA A 115 1.33 24.42 -5.40
N SER A 116 0.86 24.60 -4.16
CA SER A 116 -0.48 25.12 -3.83
C SER A 116 -0.52 26.64 -3.61
N GLU A 117 0.63 27.32 -3.56
CA GLU A 117 0.76 28.78 -3.31
C GLU A 117 -0.13 29.67 -4.20
N ARG A 118 -0.44 29.23 -5.43
CA ARG A 118 -1.28 29.99 -6.37
C ARG A 118 -2.73 29.52 -6.42
N ARG A 119 -2.95 28.23 -6.15
CA ARG A 119 -4.27 27.59 -6.17
C ARG A 119 -4.15 26.20 -5.52
N PRO A 120 -4.96 25.88 -4.52
CA PRO A 120 -4.93 24.57 -3.88
C PRO A 120 -5.29 23.48 -4.88
N LEU A 121 -4.45 22.44 -4.93
CA LEU A 121 -4.68 21.26 -5.77
C LEU A 121 -5.87 20.42 -5.26
N TYR A 122 -6.09 20.44 -3.94
CA TYR A 122 -7.26 19.85 -3.29
C TYR A 122 -7.91 20.89 -2.37
N ARG A 123 -9.21 21.12 -2.54
CA ARG A 123 -9.96 22.07 -1.70
C ARG A 123 -9.91 21.73 -0.21
N PHE A 124 -9.95 20.45 0.12
CA PHE A 124 -9.88 19.98 1.52
C PHE A 124 -8.47 20.09 2.12
N LEU A 125 -7.45 20.39 1.32
CA LEU A 125 -6.07 20.47 1.79
C LEU A 125 -5.47 21.82 1.41
N ASP A 126 -6.26 22.89 1.51
CA ASP A 126 -5.81 24.25 1.21
C ASP A 126 -4.88 24.77 2.32
N PRO A 127 -3.60 25.10 2.04
CA PRO A 127 -2.66 25.59 3.06
C PRO A 127 -3.09 26.88 3.75
N ASP A 128 -3.91 27.70 3.09
CA ASP A 128 -4.38 28.98 3.63
C ASP A 128 -5.67 28.83 4.47
N ALA A 129 -6.26 27.63 4.51
CA ALA A 129 -7.44 27.35 5.30
C ALA A 129 -7.10 27.05 6.77
N GLY A 130 -7.95 27.53 7.69
CA GLY A 130 -7.74 27.33 9.14
C GLY A 130 -7.81 25.88 9.61
N ASP A 131 -8.40 24.98 8.81
CA ASP A 131 -8.49 23.54 9.08
C ASP A 131 -7.40 22.71 8.38
N PHE A 132 -6.44 23.35 7.69
CA PHE A 132 -5.37 22.68 6.95
C PHE A 132 -4.63 21.62 7.78
N LEU A 133 -4.17 22.01 8.98
CA LEU A 133 -3.40 21.11 9.84
C LEU A 133 -4.24 19.90 10.30
N THR A 134 -5.53 20.11 10.53
CA THR A 134 -6.49 19.04 10.88
C THR A 134 -6.56 18.02 9.74
N TRP A 135 -6.69 18.48 8.50
CA TRP A 135 -6.71 17.60 7.32
C TRP A 135 -5.40 16.87 7.10
N VAL A 136 -4.26 17.55 7.29
CA VAL A 136 -2.94 16.90 7.25
C VAL A 136 -2.89 15.76 8.27
N VAL A 137 -3.18 16.02 9.55
CA VAL A 137 -3.16 14.99 10.61
C VAL A 137 -4.11 13.84 10.29
N MET A 138 -5.34 14.14 9.85
CA MET A 138 -6.31 13.12 9.46
C MET A 138 -5.83 12.25 8.30
N LEU A 139 -5.20 12.84 7.27
CA LEU A 139 -4.64 12.10 6.16
C LEU A 139 -3.49 11.19 6.60
N PHE A 140 -2.53 11.70 7.38
CA PHE A 140 -1.44 10.88 7.89
C PHE A 140 -1.95 9.73 8.77
N LEU A 141 -2.97 9.99 9.59
CA LEU A 141 -3.63 8.95 10.37
C LEU A 141 -4.32 7.92 9.47
N ALA A 142 -5.01 8.34 8.41
CA ALA A 142 -5.63 7.45 7.44
C ALA A 142 -4.59 6.57 6.74
N PHE A 143 -3.46 7.15 6.29
CA PHE A 143 -2.34 6.41 5.72
C PHE A 143 -1.78 5.38 6.70
N LEU A 144 -1.60 5.76 7.97
CA LEU A 144 -1.06 4.88 9.00
C LEU A 144 -2.02 3.71 9.28
N VAL A 145 -3.31 4.01 9.44
CA VAL A 145 -4.36 2.99 9.63
C VAL A 145 -4.42 2.05 8.44
N ALA A 146 -4.46 2.57 7.21
CA ALA A 146 -4.45 1.75 6.00
C ALA A 146 -3.18 0.89 5.92
N GLY A 147 -2.02 1.44 6.26
CA GLY A 147 -0.76 0.70 6.32
C GLY A 147 -0.81 -0.47 7.31
N TYR A 148 -1.32 -0.24 8.52
CA TYR A 148 -1.49 -1.31 9.50
C TYR A 148 -2.55 -2.34 9.09
N LEU A 149 -3.63 -1.93 8.40
CA LEU A 149 -4.62 -2.85 7.85
C LEU A 149 -4.02 -3.75 6.76
N VAL A 150 -3.26 -3.17 5.82
CA VAL A 150 -2.54 -3.90 4.77
C VAL A 150 -1.54 -4.88 5.40
N TRP A 151 -0.72 -4.42 6.33
CA TRP A 151 0.23 -5.25 7.06
C TRP A 151 -0.46 -6.39 7.85
N GLY A 152 -1.54 -6.08 8.57
CA GLY A 152 -2.30 -7.04 9.36
C GLY A 152 -3.02 -8.09 8.51
N ALA A 153 -3.63 -7.67 7.40
CA ALA A 153 -4.30 -8.56 6.46
C ALA A 153 -3.34 -9.59 5.84
N GLY A 154 -2.09 -9.18 5.58
CA GLY A 154 -1.04 -10.11 5.14
C GLY A 154 -0.64 -11.12 6.23
N ARG A 155 -0.81 -10.81 7.52
CA ARG A 155 -0.44 -11.67 8.65
C ARG A 155 -1.51 -12.70 9.02
N LEU A 156 -2.80 -12.32 8.92
CA LEU A 156 -3.93 -13.17 9.34
C LEU A 156 -4.14 -14.43 8.50
N ARG A 157 -3.58 -14.49 7.27
CA ARG A 157 -3.57 -15.69 6.41
C ARG A 157 -2.92 -16.92 7.04
N LEU A 158 -2.20 -16.75 8.15
CA LEU A 158 -1.44 -17.81 8.82
C LEU A 158 -2.19 -18.48 9.98
N GLY A 159 -3.25 -17.86 10.52
CA GLY A 159 -3.99 -18.41 11.67
C GLY A 159 -4.88 -19.60 11.33
N THR A 160 -5.30 -19.72 10.08
CA THR A 160 -6.27 -20.73 9.61
C THR A 160 -5.63 -21.99 9.02
N GLY A 161 -4.30 -22.07 8.92
CA GLY A 161 -3.59 -23.15 8.21
C GLY A 161 -2.84 -24.19 9.06
N ARG A 162 -2.84 -24.11 10.39
CA ARG A 162 -2.17 -25.10 11.26
C ARG A 162 -3.14 -25.84 12.18
N SER A 163 -3.75 -26.87 11.62
CA SER A 163 -4.18 -28.04 12.39
C SER A 163 -3.35 -29.22 11.92
N THR A 164 -2.09 -29.30 12.36
CA THR A 164 -1.33 -30.55 12.21
C THR A 164 -1.66 -31.41 13.42
N PRO A 165 -2.30 -32.59 13.26
CA PRO A 165 -2.53 -33.51 14.36
C PRO A 165 -1.17 -33.90 14.94
N ALA A 166 -1.02 -33.82 16.26
CA ALA A 166 0.17 -34.27 16.94
C ALA A 166 0.38 -35.77 16.68
N THR A 167 1.44 -36.12 15.96
CA THR A 167 1.85 -37.53 15.81
C THR A 167 2.24 -38.08 17.19
N PRO A 168 1.57 -39.13 17.71
CA PRO A 168 1.90 -39.69 19.00
C PRO A 168 3.32 -40.27 18.98
N ARG A 169 4.14 -39.86 19.92
CA ARG A 169 5.50 -40.37 20.13
C ARG A 169 5.39 -41.83 20.62
N GLN A 170 5.64 -42.81 19.75
CA GLN A 170 5.81 -44.19 20.20
C GLN A 170 7.15 -44.31 20.93
N THR A 171 7.08 -44.36 22.25
CA THR A 171 8.19 -44.80 23.10
C THR A 171 8.29 -46.32 23.02
N VAL A 172 9.22 -46.81 22.19
CA VAL A 172 9.67 -48.20 22.27
C VAL A 172 10.55 -48.31 23.51
N ARG A 173 10.05 -49.00 24.55
CA ARG A 173 10.87 -49.49 25.66
C ARG A 173 11.45 -50.85 25.25
N SER A 174 12.76 -50.95 25.46
CA SER A 174 13.62 -52.14 25.30
C SER A 174 13.19 -53.33 26.13
#